data_AF-A0AAU7Z1J1-F1
#
_entry.id   AF-A0AAU7Z1J1-F1
#
_cell.length_a   1.000
_cell.length_b   1.000
_cell.length_c   1.000
_cell.angle_alpha   90.00
_cell.angle_beta   90.00
_cell.angle_gamma   90.00
#
_symmetry.space_group_name_H-M   'P 1'
#
loop_
_entity.id
_entity.type
_entity.pdbx_description
1 polymer ?
#
loop_
_entity_poly.entity_id
_entity_poly.type
_entity_poly.pdbx_seq_one_letter_code
_entity_poly.pdbx_strand_id
1 'polypeptide(L)'
;MTANVPGEKRLATLHLSMSDATGDSAIVEYIDGKQTIHHDRKYQVMTNSPAFDQQLALDTYWKGIGGTVMLPGTNRAADRFARASFYINAIPQGESPDITVASVFSVIRNVSVPYGLTTPEEPNISSTRWRTVADQKRMILFLRVCGDTEYVLDELQGYRFLR
;
A
#
# COMPACT_ATOMS: atom_id res chain seq x y z
N MET A 1 4.55 -18.13 3.85
CA MET A 1 4.34 -18.65 5.21
C MET A 1 2.89 -18.43 5.58
N THR A 2 2.14 -19.48 5.89
CA THR A 2 0.76 -19.37 6.41
C THR A 2 0.83 -19.57 7.92
N ALA A 3 0.51 -18.53 8.68
CA ALA A 3 0.31 -18.62 10.12
C ALA A 3 -1.17 -18.35 10.42
N ASN A 4 -1.70 -19.01 11.44
CA ASN A 4 -3.00 -18.63 11.99
C ASN A 4 -2.89 -17.24 12.60
N VAL A 5 -3.84 -16.35 12.32
CA VAL A 5 -3.94 -15.09 13.05
C VAL A 5 -4.26 -15.43 14.51
N PRO A 6 -3.53 -14.89 15.51
CA PRO A 6 -3.81 -15.17 16.92
C PRO A 6 -5.29 -14.87 17.26
N GLY A 7 -6.05 -15.91 17.60
CA GLY A 7 -7.47 -15.80 17.94
C GLY A 7 -8.47 -16.09 16.80
N GLU A 8 -8.02 -16.35 15.56
CA GLU A 8 -8.91 -16.67 14.44
C GLU A 8 -8.54 -18.00 13.75
N LYS A 9 -9.55 -18.71 13.22
CA LYS A 9 -9.36 -19.91 12.38
C LYS A 9 -8.90 -19.58 10.94
N ARG A 10 -8.61 -18.31 10.62
CA ARG A 10 -8.20 -17.89 9.28
C ARG A 10 -6.71 -18.10 9.08
N LEU A 11 -6.37 -18.74 7.96
CA LEU A 11 -5.02 -18.74 7.42
C LEU A 11 -4.69 -17.32 6.96
N ALA A 12 -3.67 -16.70 7.54
CA ALA A 12 -3.11 -15.48 6.98
C ALA A 12 -2.49 -15.83 5.62
N THR A 13 -3.18 -15.45 4.54
CA THR A 13 -2.61 -15.52 3.20
C THR A 13 -1.70 -14.31 3.08
N LEU A 14 -0.39 -14.54 3.27
CA LEU A 14 0.61 -13.50 3.14
C LEU A 14 1.05 -13.42 1.68
N HIS A 15 1.05 -12.20 1.16
CA HIS A 15 1.71 -11.83 -0.07
C HIS A 15 2.88 -10.88 0.22
N LEU A 16 3.85 -10.87 -0.68
CA LEU A 16 5.04 -10.03 -0.60
C LEU A 16 5.01 -9.02 -1.74
N SER A 17 5.06 -7.73 -1.42
CA SER A 17 5.33 -6.67 -2.38
C SER A 17 6.77 -6.19 -2.26
N MET A 18 7.40 -5.93 -3.40
CA MET A 18 8.76 -5.41 -3.48
C MET A 18 8.81 -4.32 -4.54
N SER A 19 9.66 -3.32 -4.30
CA SER A 19 10.01 -2.30 -5.28
C SER A 19 11.49 -1.95 -5.19
N ASP A 20 12.05 -1.39 -6.27
CA ASP A 20 13.44 -0.98 -6.34
C ASP A 20 13.64 0.50 -6.73
N ALA A 21 14.87 1.00 -6.54
CA ALA A 21 15.22 2.39 -6.84
C ALA A 21 15.09 2.78 -8.33
N THR A 22 14.91 1.80 -9.24
CA THR A 22 14.63 2.05 -10.67
C THR A 22 13.14 2.27 -10.95
N GLY A 23 12.28 2.03 -9.96
CA GLY A 23 10.83 2.10 -10.05
C GLY A 23 10.19 0.79 -10.51
N ASP A 24 10.91 -0.33 -10.45
CA ASP A 24 10.36 -1.66 -10.73
C ASP A 24 9.62 -2.23 -9.53
N SER A 25 8.62 -3.07 -9.79
CA SER A 25 7.71 -3.61 -8.78
C SER A 25 7.40 -5.09 -9.02
N ALA A 26 7.45 -5.88 -7.96
CA ALA A 26 7.07 -7.29 -7.98
C ALA A 26 6.12 -7.62 -6.82
N ILE A 27 5.12 -8.44 -7.10
CA ILE A 27 4.15 -8.95 -6.13
C ILE A 27 4.18 -10.48 -6.21
N VAL A 28 4.35 -11.12 -5.05
CA VAL A 28 4.40 -12.57 -4.92
C VAL A 28 3.26 -13.02 -4.02
N GLU A 29 2.35 -13.81 -4.57
CA GLU A 29 1.20 -14.38 -3.87
C GLU A 29 1.27 -15.91 -3.84
N TYR A 30 0.71 -16.51 -2.80
CA TYR A 30 0.49 -17.96 -2.73
C TYR A 30 -1.01 -18.22 -2.74
N ILE A 31 -1.54 -18.68 -3.87
CA ILE A 31 -2.97 -18.93 -4.08
C ILE A 31 -3.13 -20.44 -4.27
N ASP A 32 -3.96 -21.07 -3.44
CA ASP A 32 -4.18 -22.53 -3.45
C ASP A 32 -2.89 -23.35 -3.42
N GLY A 33 -1.89 -22.87 -2.66
CA GLY A 33 -0.57 -23.51 -2.53
C GLY A 33 0.36 -23.30 -3.74
N LYS A 34 -0.07 -22.56 -4.76
CA LYS A 34 0.75 -22.21 -5.93
C LYS A 34 1.26 -20.79 -5.84
N GLN A 35 2.55 -20.62 -6.11
CA GLN A 35 3.17 -19.31 -6.20
C GLN A 35 2.74 -18.63 -7.51
N THR A 36 2.23 -17.41 -7.40
CA THR A 36 1.95 -16.52 -8.53
C THR A 36 2.79 -15.26 -8.37
N ILE A 37 3.42 -14.81 -9.45
CA ILE A 37 4.31 -13.64 -9.45
C ILE A 37 3.85 -12.66 -10.52
N HIS A 38 3.61 -11.42 -10.11
CA HIS A 38 3.34 -10.30 -11.00
C HIS A 38 4.52 -9.34 -10.94
N HIS A 39 5.16 -9.09 -12.08
CA HIS A 39 6.35 -8.25 -12.15
C HIS A 39 6.23 -7.27 -13.32
N ASP A 40 6.14 -5.99 -13.01
CA ASP A 40 6.05 -4.88 -13.97
C ASP A 40 6.12 -3.54 -13.22
N ARG A 41 6.80 -2.55 -13.79
CA ARG A 41 6.84 -1.16 -13.30
C ARG A 41 5.45 -0.53 -13.14
N LYS A 42 4.44 -1.00 -13.88
CA LYS A 42 3.07 -0.51 -13.79
C LYS A 42 2.35 -0.96 -12.51
N TYR A 43 2.86 -1.96 -11.79
CA TYR A 43 2.24 -2.48 -10.57
C TYR A 43 2.64 -1.62 -9.36
N GLN A 44 2.12 -0.40 -9.32
CA GLN A 44 2.46 0.62 -8.31
C GLN A 44 1.61 0.55 -7.04
N VAL A 45 0.45 -0.10 -7.10
CA VAL A 45 -0.52 -0.17 -6.01
C VAL A 45 -0.86 -1.62 -5.73
N MET A 46 -0.99 -1.95 -4.45
CA MET A 46 -1.41 -3.25 -3.97
C MET A 46 -2.18 -3.09 -2.65
N THR A 47 -3.19 -3.93 -2.46
CA THR A 47 -3.91 -4.06 -1.20
C THR A 47 -3.95 -5.51 -0.72
N ASN A 48 -4.48 -5.73 0.49
CA ASN A 48 -4.46 -7.04 1.14
C ASN A 48 -5.43 -8.08 0.55
N SER A 49 -6.44 -7.65 -0.20
CA SER A 49 -7.42 -8.54 -0.84
C SER A 49 -8.20 -7.80 -1.94
N PRO A 50 -8.83 -8.50 -2.90
CA PRO A 50 -8.66 -9.92 -3.24
C PRO A 50 -7.27 -10.23 -3.86
N ALA A 51 -7.08 -11.37 -4.54
CA ALA A 51 -5.87 -11.66 -5.31
C ALA A 51 -5.56 -10.54 -6.31
N PHE A 52 -4.28 -10.32 -6.63
CA PHE A 52 -3.83 -9.14 -7.35
C PHE A 52 -4.46 -9.01 -8.75
N ASP A 53 -4.65 -10.11 -9.48
CA ASP A 53 -5.36 -10.09 -10.77
C ASP A 53 -6.79 -9.53 -10.67
N GLN A 54 -7.50 -9.85 -9.59
CA GLN A 54 -8.83 -9.32 -9.34
C GLN A 54 -8.76 -7.83 -8.95
N GLN A 55 -7.72 -7.41 -8.22
CA GLN A 55 -7.49 -5.99 -7.93
C GLN A 55 -7.31 -5.20 -9.24
N LEU A 56 -6.51 -5.69 -10.18
CA LEU A 56 -6.30 -5.06 -11.49
C LEU A 56 -7.60 -4.96 -12.32
N ALA A 57 -8.43 -6.01 -12.28
CA ALA A 57 -9.73 -6.00 -12.96
C ALA A 57 -10.69 -4.95 -12.37
N LEU A 58 -10.76 -4.86 -11.04
CA LEU A 58 -11.59 -3.87 -10.34
C LEU A 58 -11.11 -2.43 -10.60
N ASP A 59 -9.80 -2.21 -10.65
CA ASP A 59 -9.22 -0.91 -10.98
C ASP A 59 -9.55 -0.46 -12.40
N THR A 60 -9.60 -1.40 -13.35
CA THR A 60 -9.98 -1.11 -14.74
C THR A 60 -11.40 -0.55 -14.83
N TYR A 61 -12.34 -1.07 -14.03
CA TYR A 61 -13.70 -0.54 -13.94
C TYR A 61 -13.71 0.92 -13.45
N TRP A 62 -13.00 1.22 -12.36
CA TRP A 62 -12.96 2.57 -11.79
C TRP A 62 -12.26 3.59 -12.70
N LYS A 63 -11.23 3.16 -13.43
CA LYS A 63 -10.59 3.99 -14.47
C LYS A 63 -11.57 4.41 -15.55
N GLY A 64 -12.52 3.55 -15.92
CA GLY A 64 -13.55 3.86 -16.92
C GLY A 64 -14.53 4.96 -16.49
N ILE A 65 -14.80 5.10 -15.18
CA ILE A 65 -15.67 6.16 -14.64
C ILE A 65 -14.95 7.53 -14.64
N GLY A 66 -13.63 7.52 -14.42
CA GLY A 66 -12.83 8.71 -14.24
C GLY A 66 -12.84 9.20 -12.79
N GLY A 67 -11.69 9.16 -12.12
CA GLY A 67 -11.60 9.44 -10.68
C GLY A 67 -11.93 10.88 -10.26
N THR A 68 -12.05 11.82 -11.21
CA THR A 68 -12.56 13.17 -10.95
C THR A 68 -14.09 13.24 -10.94
N VAL A 69 -14.77 12.23 -11.49
CA VAL A 69 -16.24 12.13 -11.50
C VAL A 69 -16.72 11.44 -10.23
N MET A 70 -16.16 10.26 -9.93
CA MET A 70 -16.50 9.50 -8.73
C MET A 70 -15.34 8.59 -8.33
N LEU A 71 -15.12 8.47 -7.03
CA LEU A 71 -14.26 7.45 -6.44
C LEU A 71 -14.98 6.76 -5.29
N PRO A 72 -14.73 5.46 -5.09
CA PRO A 72 -15.34 4.73 -4.00
C PRO A 72 -14.73 5.16 -2.65
N GLY A 73 -15.59 5.53 -1.71
CA GLY A 73 -15.19 6.15 -0.45
C GLY A 73 -15.14 5.23 0.76
N THR A 74 -15.42 3.93 0.61
CA THR A 74 -15.42 3.01 1.76
C THR A 74 -14.00 2.56 2.14
N ASN A 75 -13.91 1.77 3.20
CA ASN A 75 -12.65 1.21 3.71
C ASN A 75 -12.31 -0.15 3.08
N ARG A 76 -13.12 -0.64 2.14
CA ARG A 76 -12.86 -1.88 1.40
C ARG A 76 -11.51 -1.82 0.69
N ALA A 77 -10.86 -2.97 0.58
CA ALA A 77 -9.55 -3.06 -0.08
C ALA A 77 -9.62 -2.61 -1.55
N ALA A 78 -10.66 -3.01 -2.29
CA ALA A 78 -10.90 -2.55 -3.66
C ALA A 78 -11.05 -1.02 -3.76
N ASP A 79 -11.80 -0.40 -2.83
CA ASP A 79 -12.02 1.05 -2.79
C ASP A 79 -10.71 1.81 -2.53
N ARG A 80 -9.91 1.31 -1.58
CA ARG A 80 -8.58 1.84 -1.28
C ARG A 80 -7.64 1.69 -2.48
N PHE A 81 -7.70 0.56 -3.19
CA PHE A 81 -6.91 0.32 -4.39
C PHE A 81 -7.23 1.35 -5.47
N ALA A 82 -8.52 1.53 -5.80
CA ALA A 82 -8.96 2.48 -6.83
C ALA A 82 -8.55 3.92 -6.49
N ARG A 83 -8.71 4.34 -5.23
CA ARG A 83 -8.28 5.67 -4.76
C ARG A 83 -6.76 5.84 -4.87
N ALA A 84 -5.96 4.88 -4.38
CA ALA A 84 -4.51 4.95 -4.47
C ALA A 84 -4.03 4.98 -5.93
N SER A 85 -4.57 4.11 -6.78
CA SER A 85 -4.26 4.01 -8.21
C SER A 85 -4.55 5.33 -8.94
N PHE A 86 -5.67 5.97 -8.63
CA PHE A 86 -5.99 7.27 -9.19
C PHE A 86 -5.04 8.36 -8.68
N TYR A 87 -4.92 8.53 -7.36
CA TYR A 87 -4.17 9.67 -6.81
C TYR A 87 -2.67 9.61 -7.10
N ILE A 88 -2.05 8.42 -7.09
CA ILE A 88 -0.60 8.30 -7.36
C ILE A 88 -0.23 8.74 -8.77
N ASN A 89 -1.16 8.62 -9.72
CA ASN A 89 -1.01 9.08 -11.10
C ASN A 89 -1.49 10.52 -11.32
N ALA A 90 -2.27 11.08 -10.38
CA ALA A 90 -2.80 12.44 -10.46
C ALA A 90 -1.91 13.49 -9.76
N ILE A 91 -1.03 13.08 -8.83
CA ILE A 91 -0.10 13.99 -8.18
C ILE A 91 0.97 14.52 -9.16
N PRO A 92 1.45 15.77 -8.98
CA PRO A 92 2.52 16.33 -9.80
C PRO A 92 3.79 15.45 -9.77
N GLN A 93 4.40 15.27 -10.94
CA GLN A 93 5.63 14.50 -11.12
C GLN A 93 6.81 15.46 -11.33
N GLY A 94 8.00 15.08 -10.85
CA GLY A 94 9.23 15.86 -11.04
C GLY A 94 9.43 17.01 -10.05
N GLU A 95 8.64 17.04 -8.97
CA GLU A 95 8.79 17.98 -7.87
C GLU A 95 10.06 17.70 -7.04
N SER A 96 10.37 18.61 -6.11
CA SER A 96 11.47 18.38 -5.15
C SER A 96 11.22 17.10 -4.32
N PRO A 97 12.27 16.43 -3.84
CA PRO A 97 12.13 15.21 -3.05
C PRO A 97 11.20 15.37 -1.84
N ASP A 98 11.23 16.52 -1.17
CA ASP A 98 10.42 16.75 0.02
C ASP A 98 8.93 16.95 -0.31
N ILE A 99 8.62 17.64 -1.42
CA ILE A 99 7.24 17.76 -1.93
C ILE A 99 6.73 16.39 -2.40
N THR A 100 7.59 15.59 -3.03
CA THR A 100 7.25 14.22 -3.47
C THR A 100 6.89 13.35 -2.28
N VAL A 101 7.72 13.33 -1.23
CA VAL A 101 7.46 12.58 0.01
C VAL A 101 6.16 13.05 0.67
N ALA A 102 5.94 14.37 0.77
CA ALA A 102 4.70 14.93 1.32
C ALA A 102 3.45 14.50 0.53
N SER A 103 3.56 14.46 -0.81
CA SER A 103 2.50 14.02 -1.71
C SER A 103 2.20 12.53 -1.54
N VAL A 104 3.22 11.67 -1.44
CA VAL A 104 3.02 10.24 -1.14
C VAL A 104 2.36 10.04 0.22
N PHE A 105 2.75 10.83 1.24
CA PHE A 105 2.08 10.81 2.54
C PHE A 105 0.61 11.22 2.48
N SER A 106 0.24 12.17 1.62
CA SER A 106 -1.16 12.57 1.46
C SER A 106 -2.00 11.43 0.88
N VAL A 107 -1.48 10.73 -0.12
CA VAL A 107 -2.13 9.55 -0.74
C VAL A 107 -2.28 8.41 0.28
N ILE A 108 -1.20 8.03 0.97
CA ILE A 108 -1.27 6.90 1.93
C ILE A 108 -2.17 7.21 3.13
N ARG A 109 -2.32 8.48 3.52
CA ARG A 109 -3.30 8.93 4.52
C ARG A 109 -4.72 8.80 4.00
N ASN A 110 -4.98 9.19 2.74
CA ASN A 110 -6.31 9.09 2.14
C ASN A 110 -6.84 7.65 2.16
N VAL A 111 -5.99 6.67 1.88
CA VAL A 111 -6.36 5.25 1.85
C VAL A 111 -6.19 4.52 3.18
N SER A 112 -5.84 5.24 4.25
CA SER A 112 -5.78 4.65 5.60
C SER A 112 -7.18 4.44 6.17
N VAL A 113 -7.34 3.38 6.95
CA VAL A 113 -8.58 3.11 7.69
C VAL A 113 -8.53 3.90 9.00
N PRO A 114 -9.57 4.70 9.33
CA PRO A 114 -9.62 5.47 10.57
C PRO A 114 -9.37 4.63 11.82
N TYR A 115 -8.74 5.25 12.82
CA TYR A 115 -8.44 4.60 14.09
C TYR A 115 -9.72 4.22 14.84
N GLY A 116 -9.81 2.97 15.31
CA GLY A 116 -10.97 2.47 16.06
C GLY A 116 -12.12 1.97 15.20
N LEU A 117 -12.03 2.09 13.87
CA LEU A 117 -13.02 1.53 12.96
C LEU A 117 -12.68 0.05 12.66
N THR A 118 -13.57 -0.83 13.08
CA THR A 118 -13.61 -2.25 12.70
C THR A 118 -15.04 -2.60 12.34
N THR A 119 -15.21 -3.39 11.29
CA THR A 119 -16.51 -3.86 10.80
C THR A 119 -16.60 -5.36 11.07
N PRO A 120 -17.47 -5.83 11.98
CA PRO A 120 -17.61 -7.25 12.28
C PRO A 120 -17.90 -8.11 11.04
N GLU A 121 -18.65 -7.58 10.07
CA GLU A 121 -18.97 -8.29 8.82
C GLU A 121 -17.79 -8.33 7.81
N GLU A 122 -16.80 -7.44 7.96
CA GLU A 122 -15.62 -7.36 7.07
C GLU A 122 -14.32 -7.42 7.89
N PRO A 123 -13.89 -8.62 8.36
CA PRO A 123 -12.72 -8.79 9.22
C PRO A 123 -11.39 -8.40 8.55
N ASN A 124 -11.39 -8.22 7.23
CA ASN A 124 -10.22 -7.73 6.48
C ASN A 124 -10.00 -6.22 6.60
N ILE A 125 -10.96 -5.50 7.17
CA ILE A 125 -10.85 -4.06 7.42
C ILE A 125 -10.41 -3.88 8.87
N SER A 126 -9.15 -3.50 9.03
CA SER A 126 -8.55 -3.19 10.32
C SER A 126 -8.06 -1.74 10.35
N SER A 127 -8.16 -1.10 11.52
CA SER A 127 -7.65 0.26 11.73
C SER A 127 -6.15 0.36 11.41
N THR A 128 -5.76 1.39 10.67
CA THR A 128 -4.35 1.66 10.37
C THR A 128 -3.60 2.07 11.64
N ARG A 129 -2.51 1.36 11.97
CA ARG A 129 -1.69 1.62 13.15
C ARG A 129 -0.49 2.52 12.86
N TRP A 130 0.11 2.37 11.69
CA TRP A 130 1.27 3.14 11.26
C TRP A 130 1.38 3.13 9.73
N ARG A 131 2.25 3.98 9.19
CA ARG A 131 2.56 4.13 7.76
C ARG A 131 4.06 4.25 7.58
N THR A 132 4.59 3.69 6.50
CA THR A 132 5.97 3.91 6.07
C THR A 132 6.01 4.53 4.67
N VAL A 133 7.02 5.35 4.43
CA VAL A 133 7.38 5.84 3.09
C VAL A 133 8.87 5.65 2.94
N ALA A 134 9.30 4.99 1.86
CA ALA A 134 10.71 4.78 1.57
C ALA A 134 11.11 5.67 0.39
N ASP A 135 12.02 6.61 0.62
CA ASP A 135 12.70 7.32 -0.45
C ASP A 135 13.90 6.49 -0.91
N GLN A 136 13.67 5.65 -1.90
CA GLN A 136 14.68 4.68 -2.39
C GLN A 136 15.85 5.34 -3.10
N LYS A 137 15.70 6.57 -3.62
CA LYS A 137 16.80 7.31 -4.25
C LYS A 137 17.75 7.89 -3.21
N ARG A 138 17.20 8.43 -2.11
CA ARG A 138 17.99 8.96 -0.99
C ARG A 138 18.34 7.91 0.07
N MET A 139 17.74 6.73 0.01
CA MET A 139 17.87 5.67 1.02
C MET A 139 17.41 6.13 2.41
N ILE A 140 16.22 6.75 2.47
CA ILE A 140 15.62 7.24 3.72
C ILE A 140 14.30 6.50 3.96
N LEU A 141 14.10 6.00 5.18
CA LEU A 141 12.84 5.39 5.62
C LEU A 141 12.12 6.33 6.59
N PHE A 142 10.91 6.71 6.22
CA PHE A 142 10.03 7.52 7.06
C PHE A 142 9.01 6.59 7.73
N LEU A 143 8.86 6.68 9.06
CA LEU A 143 7.85 5.95 9.83
C LEU A 143 6.90 6.94 10.53
N ARG A 144 5.60 6.67 10.44
CA ARG A 144 4.57 7.44 11.13
C ARG A 144 3.56 6.55 11.83
N VAL A 145 3.50 6.64 13.16
CA VAL A 145 2.47 5.99 13.98
C VAL A 145 1.18 6.81 13.96
N CYS A 146 0.04 6.12 13.90
CA CYS A 146 -1.29 6.74 13.97
C CYS A 146 -1.66 7.00 15.43
N GLY A 147 -1.85 8.26 15.80
CA GLY A 147 -2.04 8.70 17.18
C GLY A 147 -0.97 9.70 17.63
N ASP A 148 0.22 9.62 17.03
CA ASP A 148 1.33 10.54 17.33
C ASP A 148 1.36 11.72 16.35
N THR A 149 1.84 12.87 16.82
CA THR A 149 2.01 14.11 16.03
C THR A 149 3.37 14.22 15.34
N GLU A 150 4.37 13.40 15.72
CA GLU A 150 5.75 13.47 15.25
C GLU A 150 6.11 12.44 14.16
N TYR A 151 7.09 12.77 13.31
CA TYR A 151 7.63 11.84 12.30
C TYR A 151 8.88 11.20 12.87
N VAL A 152 9.00 9.87 12.76
CA VAL A 152 10.26 9.19 13.01
C VAL A 152 10.96 9.05 11.67
N LEU A 153 12.13 9.67 11.55
CA LEU A 153 12.98 9.65 10.36
C LEU A 153 14.14 8.70 10.61
N ASP A 154 14.42 7.84 9.65
CA ASP A 154 15.56 6.93 9.71
C ASP A 154 16.39 7.02 8.42
N GLU A 155 17.61 7.56 8.52
CA GLU A 155 18.55 7.72 7.41
C GLU A 155 19.42 6.46 7.28
N LEU A 156 19.09 5.60 6.31
CA LEU A 156 19.75 4.30 6.17
C LEU A 156 21.21 4.42 5.75
N GLN A 157 21.62 5.55 5.15
CA GLN A 157 23.01 5.81 4.78
C GLN A 157 23.96 5.89 5.99
N GLY A 158 23.45 6.19 7.19
CA GLY A 158 24.23 6.25 8.43
C GLY A 158 24.58 4.88 9.02
N TYR A 159 23.95 3.80 8.55
CA TYR A 159 24.13 2.47 9.12
C TYR A 159 25.30 1.72 8.47
N ARG A 160 26.21 1.21 9.30
CA ARG A 160 27.16 0.18 8.86
C ARG A 160 26.46 -1.17 8.90
N PHE A 161 25.99 -1.63 7.74
CA PHE A 161 25.55 -3.00 7.57
C PHE A 161 26.80 -3.90 7.55
N LEU A 162 27.12 -4.51 8.68
CA LEU A 162 28.14 -5.56 8.75
C LEU A 162 27.65 -6.73 7.86
N ARG A 163 28.46 -7.10 6.88
CA ARG A 163 28.24 -8.31 6.07
C ARG A 163 28.52 -9.56 6.90
#